data_AF-A0A7S0S6J8-F1
#
_entry.id   AF-A0A7S0S6J8-F1
#
_cell.length_a   1.000
_cell.length_b   1.000
_cell.length_c   1.000
_cell.angle_alpha   90.00
_cell.angle_beta   90.00
_cell.angle_gamma   90.00
#
_symmetry.space_group_name_H-M   'P 1'
#
loop_
_entity.id
_entity.type
_entity.pdbx_description
1 polymer ?
#
loop_
_entity_poly.entity_id
_entity_poly.type
_entity_poly.pdbx_seq_one_letter_code
_entity_poly.pdbx_strand_id
1 'polypeptide(L)'
;MGNQELQVSFDEVREKNVEQLKMLNNIVFPIKFPDSVYKDCLQFPDMTQMAYHNDVAVGGVAARCEKQASGRVRCYIATLAVLAPYRSYGIGARLLAKVVAAASADANIDEVAVHVQADNEEARKFYERHGFAVVETVKDYYKRLECTDALLLAKKLAR
;
A
#
# COMPACT_ATOMS: atom_id res chain seq x y z
N MET A 1 26.08 19.56 3.63
CA MET A 1 24.65 19.99 3.65
C MET A 1 23.91 18.93 4.45
N GLY A 2 23.43 19.27 5.64
CA GLY A 2 22.76 18.29 6.51
C GLY A 2 21.51 17.78 5.82
N ASN A 3 21.36 16.45 5.72
CA ASN A 3 20.12 15.82 5.29
C ASN A 3 19.05 16.26 6.29
N GLN A 4 18.20 17.23 5.92
CA GLN A 4 17.06 17.59 6.74
C GLN A 4 16.06 16.45 6.62
N GLU A 5 15.94 15.67 7.69
CA GLU A 5 14.98 14.60 7.79
C GLU A 5 13.57 15.21 7.85
N LEU A 6 12.71 14.81 6.92
CA LEU A 6 11.35 15.32 6.87
C LEU A 6 10.57 14.77 8.08
N GLN A 7 10.08 15.65 8.96
CA GLN A 7 9.27 15.22 10.10
C GLN A 7 7.89 14.74 9.61
N VAL A 8 7.59 13.46 9.85
CA VAL A 8 6.34 12.84 9.39
C VAL A 8 5.67 12.10 10.55
N SER A 9 4.39 12.40 10.77
CA SER A 9 3.50 11.70 11.69
C SER A 9 2.56 10.76 10.92
N PHE A 10 1.97 9.80 11.61
CA PHE A 10 1.08 8.80 11.03
C PHE A 10 -0.18 8.71 11.88
N ASP A 11 -1.34 8.57 11.23
CA ASP A 11 -2.63 8.39 11.89
C ASP A 11 -3.41 7.27 11.19
N GLU A 12 -4.32 6.64 11.92
CA GLU A 12 -5.26 5.67 11.37
C GLU A 12 -6.25 6.34 10.42
N VAL A 13 -6.65 5.59 9.40
CA VAL A 13 -7.76 5.99 8.53
C VAL A 13 -9.06 5.53 9.14
N ARG A 14 -10.01 6.46 9.20
CA ARG A 14 -11.34 6.33 9.77
C ARG A 14 -12.33 7.06 8.87
N GLU A 15 -13.63 6.85 9.10
CA GLU A 15 -14.69 7.51 8.32
C GLU A 15 -14.51 9.03 8.22
N LYS A 16 -13.98 9.66 9.27
CA LYS A 16 -13.77 11.13 9.33
C LYS A 16 -12.65 11.65 8.43
N ASN A 17 -11.66 10.83 8.04
CA ASN A 17 -10.51 11.27 7.24
C ASN A 17 -10.30 10.47 5.94
N VAL A 18 -11.13 9.46 5.65
CA VAL A 18 -11.01 8.61 4.45
C VAL A 18 -11.04 9.39 3.14
N GLU A 19 -11.74 10.52 3.10
CA GLU A 19 -11.78 11.38 1.92
C GLU A 19 -10.40 11.97 1.58
N GLN A 20 -9.52 12.20 2.56
CA GLN A 20 -8.14 12.62 2.31
C GLN A 20 -7.35 11.53 1.58
N LEU A 21 -7.54 10.26 1.96
CA LEU A 21 -6.92 9.13 1.29
C LEU A 21 -7.43 8.97 -0.14
N LYS A 22 -8.74 9.16 -0.36
CA LYS A 22 -9.33 9.17 -1.71
C LYS A 22 -8.72 10.26 -2.59
N MET A 23 -8.56 11.49 -2.05
CA MET A 23 -7.94 12.59 -2.76
C MET A 23 -6.48 12.29 -3.12
N LEU A 24 -5.68 11.78 -2.17
CA LEU A 24 -4.31 11.34 -2.42
C LEU A 24 -4.24 10.31 -3.55
N ASN A 25 -5.08 9.28 -3.48
CA ASN A 25 -5.11 8.22 -4.47
C ASN A 25 -5.48 8.76 -5.86
N ASN A 26 -6.44 9.68 -5.96
CA ASN A 26 -6.84 10.30 -7.23
C ASN A 26 -5.74 11.18 -7.83
N ILE A 27 -4.82 11.72 -7.02
CA ILE A 27 -3.67 12.50 -7.49
C ILE A 27 -2.54 11.57 -7.95
N VAL A 28 -2.32 10.47 -7.22
CA VAL A 28 -1.14 9.61 -7.42
C VAL A 28 -1.36 8.51 -8.46
N PHE A 29 -2.56 7.95 -8.56
CA PHE A 29 -2.85 6.82 -9.44
C PHE A 29 -3.58 7.27 -10.71
N PRO A 30 -3.31 6.62 -11.87
CA PRO A 30 -4.00 6.91 -13.14
C PRO A 30 -5.43 6.34 -13.20
N ILE A 31 -5.88 5.65 -12.14
CA ILE A 31 -7.20 5.03 -12.04
C ILE A 31 -7.93 5.51 -10.80
N LYS A 32 -9.26 5.48 -10.86
CA LYS A 32 -10.12 5.71 -9.70
C LYS A 32 -10.47 4.39 -9.03
N PHE A 33 -10.26 4.32 -7.73
CA PHE A 33 -10.68 3.19 -6.91
C PHE A 33 -12.15 3.36 -6.50
N PRO A 34 -12.96 2.29 -6.55
CA PRO A 34 -14.35 2.35 -6.10
C PRO A 34 -14.43 2.52 -4.57
N ASP A 35 -15.52 3.09 -4.08
CA ASP A 35 -15.74 3.31 -2.65
C ASP A 35 -15.68 2.03 -1.80
N SER A 36 -16.00 0.88 -2.39
CA SER A 36 -15.89 -0.43 -1.72
C SER A 36 -14.47 -0.72 -1.23
N VAL A 37 -13.43 -0.35 -2.00
CA VAL A 37 -12.03 -0.56 -1.59
C VAL A 37 -11.75 0.16 -0.27
N TYR A 38 -12.22 1.39 -0.14
CA TYR A 38 -12.02 2.18 1.08
C TYR A 38 -12.84 1.62 2.25
N LYS A 39 -14.12 1.25 2.01
CA LYS A 39 -14.97 0.61 3.02
C LYS A 39 -14.37 -0.68 3.57
N ASP A 40 -13.78 -1.50 2.70
CA ASP A 40 -13.15 -2.75 3.10
C ASP A 40 -11.88 -2.50 3.93
N CYS A 41 -11.05 -1.54 3.52
CA CYS A 41 -9.80 -1.22 4.23
C CYS A 41 -10.04 -0.55 5.59
N LEU A 42 -11.15 0.18 5.77
CA LEU A 42 -11.53 0.77 7.06
C LEU A 42 -11.80 -0.27 8.16
N GLN A 43 -12.00 -1.54 7.80
CA GLN A 43 -12.12 -2.64 8.77
C GLN A 43 -10.76 -3.06 9.35
N PHE A 44 -9.65 -2.54 8.81
CA PHE A 44 -8.28 -2.88 9.18
C PHE A 44 -7.45 -1.60 9.49
N PRO A 45 -7.80 -0.83 10.54
CA PRO A 45 -7.16 0.45 10.84
C PRO A 45 -5.65 0.34 11.12
N ASP A 46 -5.21 -0.77 11.73
CA ASP A 46 -3.78 -1.04 11.99
C ASP A 46 -2.94 -1.18 10.70
N MET A 47 -3.60 -1.47 9.58
CA MET A 47 -2.98 -1.67 8.26
C MET A 47 -3.35 -0.55 7.27
N THR A 48 -4.21 0.39 7.67
CA THR A 48 -4.70 1.48 6.83
C THR A 48 -4.37 2.80 7.50
N GLN A 49 -3.30 3.46 7.03
CA GLN A 49 -2.63 4.56 7.71
C GLN A 49 -2.42 5.75 6.75
N MET A 50 -2.49 6.95 7.28
CA MET A 50 -2.10 8.19 6.62
C MET A 50 -0.73 8.65 7.10
N ALA A 51 -0.04 9.42 6.26
CA ALA A 51 1.20 10.11 6.60
C ALA A 51 1.01 11.62 6.44
N TYR A 52 1.39 12.37 7.47
CA TYR A 52 1.25 13.82 7.53
C TYR A 52 2.61 14.50 7.71
N HIS A 53 2.81 15.61 6.99
CA HIS A 53 3.92 16.53 7.19
C HIS A 53 3.36 17.94 7.37
N ASN A 54 3.65 18.59 8.51
CA ASN A 54 3.08 19.90 8.86
C ASN A 54 1.55 19.96 8.67
N ASP A 55 0.85 18.95 9.21
CA ASP A 55 -0.62 18.77 9.12
C ASP A 55 -1.19 18.57 7.70
N VAL A 56 -0.34 18.49 6.68
CA VAL A 56 -0.73 18.16 5.31
C VAL A 56 -0.63 16.66 5.09
N ALA A 57 -1.70 16.05 4.58
CA ALA A 57 -1.70 14.67 4.12
C ALA A 57 -0.77 14.51 2.90
N VAL A 58 0.33 13.78 3.05
CA VAL A 58 1.37 13.63 2.01
C VAL A 58 1.52 12.21 1.49
N GLY A 59 0.92 11.24 2.19
CA GLY A 59 0.87 9.86 1.76
C GLY A 59 -0.15 9.06 2.54
N GLY A 60 -0.39 7.83 2.09
CA GLY A 60 -1.29 6.90 2.75
C GLY A 60 -1.16 5.49 2.21
N VAL A 61 -1.59 4.53 3.01
CA VAL A 61 -1.67 3.11 2.65
C VAL A 61 -3.05 2.59 3.03
N ALA A 62 -3.63 1.80 2.14
CA ALA A 62 -4.89 1.10 2.38
C ALA A 62 -4.65 -0.38 2.18
N ALA A 63 -4.93 -1.18 3.20
CA ALA A 63 -4.81 -2.62 3.12
C ALA A 63 -6.01 -3.31 3.78
N ARG A 64 -6.29 -4.52 3.30
CA ARG A 64 -7.37 -5.36 3.81
C ARG A 64 -6.91 -6.81 3.90
N CYS A 65 -7.54 -7.58 4.76
CA CYS A 65 -7.22 -9.00 4.89
C CYS A 65 -8.25 -9.88 4.16
N GLU A 66 -7.76 -10.83 3.37
CA GLU A 66 -8.56 -11.74 2.55
C GLU A 66 -8.25 -13.19 2.91
N LYS A 67 -9.29 -13.95 3.29
CA LYS A 67 -9.17 -15.40 3.52
C LYS A 67 -8.88 -16.11 2.20
N GLN A 68 -7.84 -16.93 2.21
CA GLN A 68 -7.47 -17.80 1.09
C GLN A 68 -8.16 -19.17 1.24
N ALA A 69 -8.24 -19.92 0.14
CA ALA A 69 -8.82 -21.28 0.14
C ALA A 69 -8.09 -22.25 1.10
N SER A 70 -6.82 -21.98 1.43
CA SER A 70 -6.03 -22.73 2.41
C SER A 70 -6.45 -22.50 3.87
N GLY A 71 -7.37 -21.56 4.13
CA GLY A 71 -7.75 -21.11 5.48
C GLY A 71 -6.82 -20.06 6.08
N ARG A 72 -5.67 -19.80 5.46
CA ARG A 72 -4.77 -18.69 5.83
C ARG A 72 -5.30 -17.36 5.32
N VAL A 73 -4.81 -16.27 5.90
CA VAL A 73 -5.21 -14.90 5.56
C VAL A 73 -4.06 -14.20 4.83
N ARG A 74 -4.38 -13.51 3.74
CA ARG A 74 -3.46 -12.63 3.02
C ARG A 74 -3.79 -11.18 3.37
N CYS A 75 -2.80 -10.39 3.77
CA CYS A 75 -2.94 -8.94 3.83
C CYS A 75 -2.66 -8.36 2.44
N TYR A 76 -3.66 -7.74 1.83
CA TYR A 76 -3.57 -7.16 0.50
C TYR A 76 -3.48 -5.64 0.58
N ILE A 77 -2.38 -5.06 0.11
CA ILE A 77 -2.20 -3.62 -0.04
C ILE A 77 -2.96 -3.19 -1.31
N ALA A 78 -4.08 -2.51 -1.12
CA ALA A 78 -4.89 -1.99 -2.21
C ALA A 78 -4.27 -0.73 -2.83
N THR A 79 -3.74 0.16 -1.98
CA THR A 79 -3.08 1.40 -2.40
C THR A 79 -1.94 1.73 -1.46
N LEU A 80 -0.81 2.19 -1.99
CA LEU A 80 0.25 2.86 -1.26
C LEU A 80 0.67 4.09 -2.08
N ALA A 81 0.33 5.27 -1.58
CA ALA A 81 0.49 6.53 -2.27
C ALA A 81 1.38 7.49 -1.48
N VAL A 82 2.29 8.15 -2.19
CA VAL A 82 3.05 9.29 -1.68
C VAL A 82 3.07 10.36 -2.77
N LEU A 83 2.71 11.59 -2.40
CA LEU A 83 2.75 12.74 -3.30
C LEU A 83 4.18 12.95 -3.82
N ALA A 84 4.32 13.25 -5.11
CA ALA A 84 5.62 13.32 -5.78
C ALA A 84 6.66 14.21 -5.07
N PRO A 85 6.33 15.41 -4.55
CA PRO A 85 7.29 16.25 -3.81
C PRO A 85 7.81 15.65 -2.50
N TYR A 86 7.13 14.64 -1.96
CA TYR A 86 7.43 13.99 -0.68
C TYR A 86 7.98 12.57 -0.85
N ARG A 87 8.24 12.13 -2.09
CA ARG A 87 8.94 10.87 -2.37
C ARG A 87 10.40 10.97 -1.98
N SER A 88 11.05 9.81 -1.83
CA SER A 88 12.47 9.69 -1.43
C SER A 88 12.83 10.20 -0.02
N TYR A 89 11.84 10.60 0.80
CA TYR A 89 11.99 10.88 2.24
C TYR A 89 11.63 9.69 3.16
N GLY A 90 11.56 8.47 2.61
CA GLY A 90 11.28 7.25 3.38
C GLY A 90 9.82 7.05 3.80
N ILE A 91 8.90 7.95 3.44
CA ILE A 91 7.47 7.86 3.82
C ILE A 91 6.84 6.54 3.38
N GLY A 92 7.02 6.15 2.11
CA GLY A 92 6.48 4.90 1.58
C GLY A 92 7.02 3.66 2.31
N ALA A 93 8.32 3.67 2.65
CA ALA A 93 8.95 2.59 3.41
C ALA A 93 8.36 2.48 4.83
N ARG A 94 8.13 3.61 5.51
CA ARG A 94 7.51 3.65 6.84
C ARG A 94 6.04 3.22 6.82
N LEU A 95 5.27 3.60 5.80
CA LEU A 95 3.90 3.12 5.59
C LEU A 95 3.88 1.60 5.38
N LEU A 96 4.74 1.08 4.49
CA LEU A 96 4.85 -0.35 4.24
C LEU A 96 5.26 -1.12 5.50
N ALA A 97 6.23 -0.61 6.26
CA ALA A 97 6.68 -1.21 7.50
C ALA A 97 5.55 -1.33 8.54
N LYS A 98 4.65 -0.34 8.63
CA LYS A 98 3.47 -0.41 9.50
C LYS A 98 2.53 -1.55 9.10
N VAL A 99 2.23 -1.68 7.80
CA VAL A 99 1.39 -2.78 7.29
C VAL A 99 2.02 -4.14 7.60
N VAL A 100 3.32 -4.29 7.30
CA VAL A 100 4.05 -5.55 7.55
C VAL A 100 4.08 -5.87 9.05
N ALA A 101 4.33 -4.89 9.92
CA ALA A 101 4.35 -5.09 11.36
C ALA A 101 2.96 -5.52 11.89
N ALA A 102 1.89 -4.84 11.48
CA ALA A 102 0.52 -5.20 11.85
C ALA A 102 0.14 -6.61 11.34
N ALA A 103 0.51 -6.95 10.11
CA ALA A 103 0.30 -8.28 9.56
C ALA A 103 1.11 -9.37 10.29
N SER A 104 2.35 -9.07 10.67
CA SER A 104 3.19 -10.00 11.43
C SER A 104 2.67 -10.27 12.83
N ALA A 105 1.94 -9.32 13.44
CA ALA A 105 1.34 -9.48 14.76
C ALA A 105 0.14 -10.45 14.77
N ASP A 106 -0.51 -10.70 13.63
CA ASP A 106 -1.59 -11.67 13.49
C ASP A 106 -1.07 -13.02 12.96
N ALA A 107 -1.16 -14.06 13.79
CA ALA A 107 -0.75 -15.43 13.47
C ALA A 107 -1.54 -16.08 12.32
N ASN A 108 -2.66 -15.50 11.90
CA ASN A 108 -3.47 -15.98 10.78
C ASN A 108 -2.99 -15.44 9.42
N ILE A 109 -2.29 -14.30 9.40
CA ILE A 109 -1.85 -13.60 8.17
C ILE A 109 -0.48 -14.07 7.64
N ASP A 110 -0.41 -15.00 6.72
CA ASP A 110 0.87 -15.62 6.31
C ASP A 110 1.70 -14.80 5.31
N GLU A 111 1.10 -13.80 4.66
CA GLU A 111 1.78 -12.94 3.71
C GLU A 111 1.16 -11.56 3.55
N VAL A 112 1.97 -10.63 3.06
CA VAL A 112 1.52 -9.31 2.55
C VAL A 112 1.71 -9.30 1.04
N ALA A 113 0.70 -8.86 0.29
CA ALA A 113 0.72 -8.87 -1.17
C ALA A 113 0.23 -7.56 -1.79
N VAL A 114 0.66 -7.29 -3.02
CA VAL A 114 0.30 -6.09 -3.80
C VAL A 114 0.34 -6.39 -5.30
N HIS A 115 -0.54 -5.76 -6.07
CA HIS A 115 -0.39 -5.71 -7.53
C HIS A 115 0.33 -4.43 -7.95
N VAL A 116 1.29 -4.57 -8.86
CA VAL A 116 2.04 -3.47 -9.47
C VAL A 116 1.95 -3.61 -10.99
N GLN A 117 1.76 -2.52 -11.72
CA GLN A 117 1.78 -2.54 -13.18
C GLN A 117 3.12 -3.09 -13.70
N ALA A 118 3.09 -3.95 -14.72
CA ALA A 118 4.28 -4.71 -15.12
C ALA A 118 5.45 -3.85 -15.60
N ASP A 119 5.17 -2.66 -16.14
CA ASP A 119 6.14 -1.65 -16.57
C ASP A 119 6.56 -0.68 -15.45
N ASN A 120 5.96 -0.75 -14.25
CA ASN A 120 6.31 0.11 -13.13
C ASN A 120 7.53 -0.42 -12.36
N GLU A 121 8.70 -0.29 -12.99
CA GLU A 121 9.97 -0.73 -12.42
C GLU A 121 10.32 -0.07 -11.08
N GLU A 122 9.96 1.20 -10.88
CA GLU A 122 10.24 1.93 -9.64
C GLU A 122 9.51 1.27 -8.47
N ALA A 123 8.21 1.02 -8.61
CA ALA A 123 7.41 0.36 -7.59
C ALA A 123 7.85 -1.09 -7.37
N ARG A 124 8.14 -1.84 -8.45
CA ARG A 124 8.68 -3.20 -8.34
C ARG A 124 9.97 -3.24 -7.52
N LYS A 125 10.98 -2.42 -7.88
CA LYS A 125 12.25 -2.32 -7.15
C LYS A 125 12.07 -1.81 -5.73
N PHE A 126 11.08 -0.95 -5.48
CA PHE A 126 10.70 -0.54 -4.13
C PHE A 126 10.26 -1.76 -3.30
N TYR A 127 9.29 -2.55 -3.76
CA TYR A 127 8.79 -3.71 -3.01
C TYR A 127 9.85 -4.82 -2.88
N GLU A 128 10.63 -5.10 -3.93
CA GLU A 128 11.71 -6.10 -3.90
C GLU A 128 12.76 -5.76 -2.82
N ARG A 129 13.16 -4.49 -2.69
CA ARG A 129 14.06 -4.04 -1.61
C ARG A 129 13.49 -4.20 -0.20
N HIS A 130 12.17 -4.29 -0.06
CA HIS A 130 11.49 -4.57 1.21
C HIS A 130 11.16 -6.06 1.38
N GLY A 131 11.76 -6.94 0.56
CA GLY A 131 11.67 -8.39 0.66
C GLY A 131 10.38 -8.97 0.11
N PHE A 132 9.70 -8.27 -0.79
CA PHE A 132 8.67 -8.87 -1.63
C PHE A 132 9.34 -9.58 -2.82
N ALA A 133 8.70 -10.61 -3.34
CA ALA A 133 9.10 -11.28 -4.58
C ALA A 133 7.91 -11.31 -5.55
N VAL A 134 8.20 -11.31 -6.86
CA VAL A 134 7.18 -11.56 -7.88
C VAL A 134 6.71 -13.00 -7.76
N VAL A 135 5.41 -13.18 -7.56
CA VAL A 135 4.75 -14.49 -7.44
C VAL A 135 4.08 -14.88 -8.75
N GLU A 136 3.46 -13.91 -9.43
CA GLU A 136 2.67 -14.15 -10.63
C GLU A 136 2.67 -12.91 -11.52
N THR A 137 2.59 -13.13 -12.83
CA THR A 137 2.23 -12.08 -13.80
C THR A 137 0.79 -12.32 -14.24
N VAL A 138 -0.09 -11.39 -13.88
CA VAL A 138 -1.52 -11.44 -14.20
C VAL A 138 -1.77 -10.64 -15.49
N LYS A 139 -2.16 -11.35 -16.54
CA LYS A 139 -2.47 -10.77 -17.85
C LYS A 139 -3.78 -9.99 -17.83
N ASP A 140 -3.84 -8.89 -18.59
CA ASP A 140 -5.06 -8.10 -18.81
C ASP A 140 -5.76 -7.63 -17.51
N TYR A 141 -4.97 -7.38 -16.46
CA TYR A 141 -5.45 -6.95 -15.16
C TYR A 141 -6.05 -5.53 -15.21
N TYR A 142 -5.31 -4.58 -15.79
CA TYR A 142 -5.72 -3.19 -15.94
C TYR A 142 -6.38 -2.94 -17.29
N LYS A 143 -7.72 -2.97 -17.34
CA LYS A 143 -8.50 -2.87 -18.59
C LYS A 143 -8.43 -1.54 -19.35
N ARG A 144 -7.85 -0.48 -18.75
CA ARG A 144 -7.90 0.89 -19.26
C ARG A 144 -6.54 1.59 -19.30
N LEU A 145 -5.46 0.85 -19.08
CA LEU A 145 -4.09 1.37 -19.12
C LEU A 145 -3.36 0.81 -20.34
N GLU A 146 -2.28 1.47 -20.76
CA GLU A 146 -1.46 1.02 -21.90
C GLU A 146 -0.78 -0.32 -21.61
N CYS A 147 -0.05 -0.42 -20.49
CA CYS A 147 0.34 -1.71 -19.93
C CYS A 147 -0.81 -2.29 -19.11
N THR A 148 -1.46 -3.33 -19.63
CA THR A 148 -2.61 -4.00 -19.00
C THR A 148 -2.18 -5.05 -17.97
N ASP A 149 -0.94 -5.54 -18.04
CA ASP A 149 -0.43 -6.60 -17.18
C ASP A 149 -0.08 -6.08 -15.77
N ALA A 150 -0.29 -6.91 -14.76
CA ALA A 150 0.14 -6.68 -13.39
C ALA A 150 1.10 -7.77 -12.92
N LEU A 151 2.04 -7.40 -12.07
CA LEU A 151 2.82 -8.31 -11.25
C LEU A 151 2.16 -8.40 -9.87
N LEU A 152 1.84 -9.61 -9.44
CA LEU A 152 1.54 -9.89 -8.05
C LEU A 152 2.87 -10.07 -7.31
N LEU A 153 3.15 -9.16 -6.39
CA LEU A 153 4.29 -9.29 -5.47
C LEU A 153 3.79 -9.69 -4.09
N ALA A 154 4.52 -10.59 -3.42
CA ALA A 154 4.22 -10.98 -2.05
C ALA A 154 5.47 -11.10 -1.18
N LYS A 155 5.32 -10.78 0.11
CA LYS A 155 6.28 -11.02 1.18
C LYS A 155 5.68 -12.05 2.13
N LYS A 156 6.27 -13.25 2.17
CA LYS A 156 5.95 -14.25 3.20
C LYS A 156 6.39 -13.74 4.57
N LEU A 157 5.52 -13.90 5.57
CA LEU A 157 5.82 -13.53 6.95
C LEU A 157 6.40 -14.74 7.69
N ALA A 158 7.49 -14.52 8.42
CA ALA A 158 8.07 -15.54 9.28
C ALA A 158 7.09 -15.87 10.41
N ARG A 159 7.00 -17.16 10.74
CA ARG A 159 6.15 -17.71 11.79
C ARG A 159 6.99 -18.42 12.83
#